data_AF-A0A355GHG6-F1
#
_entry.id   AF-A0A355GHG6-F1
#
_cell.length_a   1.000
_cell.length_b   1.000
_cell.length_c   1.000
_cell.angle_alpha   90.00
_cell.angle_beta   90.00
_cell.angle_gamma   90.00
#
_symmetry.space_group_name_H-M   'P 1'
#
loop_
_entity.id
_entity.type
_entity.pdbx_description
1 polymer ?
#
loop_
_entity_poly.entity_id
_entity_poly.type
_entity_poly.pdbx_seq_one_letter_code
_entity_poly.pdbx_strand_id
1 'polypeptide(L)'
;DEEVTAVDTSVGTDSEVARGADEDSDDSSAIVEPETSLSSRDPIRMYLSQMGNIPLLSRSREIFLAKKIEITRKRFRRTVLESDFALKIAIDTLEKVFAGELPFERTLRTSDTEDATKDQIMGRMPFNISTLKALLQKNADDFELIHSGELGKVEQREVQKRMMV
;
A
#
# COMPACT_ATOMS: atom_id res chain seq x y z
N ASP A 1 4.01 8.16 56.67
CA ASP A 1 4.52 6.84 56.23
C ASP A 1 3.45 6.20 55.37
N GLU A 2 3.52 5.99 54.06
CA GLU A 2 4.41 6.22 52.90
C GLU A 2 3.41 6.18 51.71
N GLU A 3 3.24 7.20 50.88
CA GLU A 3 3.85 7.39 49.55
C GLU A 3 3.92 6.14 48.61
N VAL A 4 3.68 6.40 47.30
CA VAL A 4 4.15 5.65 46.10
C VAL A 4 3.27 4.44 45.66
N THR A 5 2.82 4.17 44.41
CA THR A 5 2.79 4.79 43.07
C THR A 5 1.81 4.02 42.16
N ALA A 6 1.42 4.67 41.05
CA ALA A 6 0.88 4.19 39.77
C ALA A 6 0.95 2.69 39.41
N VAL A 7 -0.15 2.19 38.82
CA VAL A 7 -0.13 1.05 37.87
C VAL A 7 -0.65 1.55 36.53
N ASP A 8 0.30 1.97 35.70
CA ASP A 8 0.18 2.24 34.28
C ASP A 8 0.12 0.90 33.53
N THR A 9 -1.01 0.61 32.88
CA THR A 9 -1.13 -0.58 32.01
C THR A 9 -0.71 -0.16 30.61
N SER A 10 0.61 -0.06 30.40
CA SER A 10 1.19 0.13 29.08
C SER A 10 1.04 -1.15 28.26
N VAL A 11 0.34 -1.01 27.13
CA VAL A 11 0.22 -2.03 26.09
C VAL A 11 1.59 -2.23 25.46
N GLY A 12 2.07 -3.48 25.54
CA GLY A 12 3.38 -3.90 25.06
C GLY A 12 3.62 -3.56 23.59
N THR A 13 4.68 -2.79 23.37
CA THR A 13 5.42 -2.72 22.13
C THR A 13 6.32 -3.94 22.01
N ASP A 14 5.91 -4.95 21.24
CA ASP A 14 6.80 -6.03 20.79
C ASP A 14 7.73 -5.47 19.71
N SER A 15 8.89 -4.97 20.16
CA SER A 15 10.06 -4.69 19.34
C SER A 15 11.25 -5.40 19.94
N GLU A 16 11.33 -6.71 19.72
CA GLU A 16 12.58 -7.46 19.85
C GLU A 16 12.81 -8.25 18.57
N VAL A 17 13.78 -7.80 17.78
CA VAL A 17 14.50 -8.68 16.85
C VAL A 17 15.98 -8.53 17.15
N ALA A 18 16.54 -9.67 17.55
CA ALA A 18 17.86 -9.86 18.11
C ALA A 18 18.98 -9.32 17.22
N ARG A 19 19.96 -8.68 17.89
CA ARG A 19 21.30 -8.43 17.35
C ARG A 19 22.06 -9.75 17.27
N GLY A 20 22.12 -10.33 16.07
CA GLY A 20 23.16 -11.28 15.70
C GLY A 20 24.33 -10.51 15.10
N ALA A 21 25.49 -10.62 15.73
CA ALA A 21 26.75 -10.13 15.21
C ALA A 21 27.30 -11.14 14.19
N ASP A 22 27.41 -10.72 12.94
CA ASP A 22 28.33 -11.30 11.97
C ASP A 22 29.13 -10.14 11.38
N GLU A 23 30.41 -10.11 11.73
CA GLU A 23 31.43 -9.26 11.14
C GLU A 23 31.71 -9.78 9.73
N ASP A 24 31.25 -9.07 8.70
CA ASP A 24 31.86 -9.14 7.37
C ASP A 24 32.32 -7.74 6.98
N SER A 25 33.63 -7.62 6.99
CA SER A 25 34.44 -6.50 6.55
C SER A 25 34.20 -6.14 5.08
N ASP A 26 34.20 -4.83 4.83
CA ASP A 26 34.66 -4.20 3.59
C ASP A 26 33.84 -4.45 2.30
N ASP A 27 32.84 -3.59 2.08
CA ASP A 27 32.55 -3.12 0.72
C ASP A 27 32.01 -1.68 0.82
N SER A 28 32.91 -0.76 1.15
CA SER A 28 32.74 0.63 0.72
C SER A 28 32.97 0.65 -0.79
N SER A 29 31.94 0.27 -1.56
CA SER A 29 31.92 0.42 -3.01
C SER A 29 31.89 1.92 -3.32
N ALA A 30 33.07 2.51 -3.31
CA ALA A 30 33.37 3.76 -3.96
C ALA A 30 32.76 3.70 -5.36
N ILE A 31 31.84 4.61 -5.63
CA ILE A 31 31.30 4.82 -6.97
C ILE A 31 32.48 5.34 -7.79
N VAL A 32 33.18 4.43 -8.46
CA VAL A 32 34.23 4.78 -9.41
C VAL A 32 33.53 5.40 -10.62
N GLU A 33 33.52 6.72 -10.68
CA GLU A 33 33.18 7.43 -11.92
C GLU A 33 34.22 7.06 -12.98
N PRO A 34 33.81 6.53 -14.15
CA PRO A 34 34.76 6.24 -15.20
C PRO A 34 35.21 7.56 -15.85
N GLU A 35 36.53 7.77 -15.80
CA GLU A 35 37.30 8.74 -16.56
C GLU A 35 36.69 9.00 -17.94
N THR A 36 36.14 10.20 -18.10
CA THR A 36 35.54 10.69 -19.33
C THR A 36 36.65 11.12 -20.29
N SER A 37 37.15 10.20 -21.10
CA SER A 37 37.83 10.63 -22.32
C SER A 37 37.57 9.68 -23.51
N LEU A 38 36.75 10.19 -24.44
CA LEU A 38 36.70 9.83 -25.87
C LEU A 38 35.85 8.63 -26.35
N SER A 39 34.93 8.05 -25.56
CA SER A 39 34.02 6.96 -26.02
C SER A 39 32.51 7.31 -25.98
N SER A 40 32.13 8.58 -26.12
CA SER A 40 30.75 9.05 -25.88
C SER A 40 29.79 9.03 -27.09
N ARG A 41 30.04 8.23 -28.15
CA ARG A 41 29.17 8.21 -29.36
C ARG A 41 28.38 6.92 -29.59
N ASP A 42 28.68 5.86 -28.86
CA ASP A 42 27.99 4.59 -29.04
C ASP A 42 27.00 4.34 -27.88
N PRO A 43 25.70 4.62 -28.05
CA PRO A 43 24.70 4.43 -27.00
C PRO A 43 24.56 2.97 -26.58
N ILE A 44 24.94 2.01 -27.45
CA ILE A 44 24.89 0.58 -27.14
C ILE A 44 26.03 0.24 -26.17
N ARG A 45 27.26 0.70 -26.43
CA ARG A 45 28.38 0.50 -25.51
C ARG A 45 28.13 1.15 -24.15
N MET A 46 27.56 2.35 -24.16
CA MET A 46 27.16 3.04 -22.94
C MET A 46 26.15 2.20 -22.12
N TYR A 47 25.09 1.70 -22.76
CA TYR A 47 24.09 0.86 -22.10
C TYR A 47 24.65 -0.45 -21.57
N LEU A 48 25.46 -1.17 -22.36
CA LEU A 48 26.08 -2.43 -21.93
C LEU A 48 27.04 -2.24 -20.77
N SER A 49 27.82 -1.14 -20.77
CA SER A 49 28.67 -0.79 -19.64
C SER A 49 27.85 -0.49 -18.38
N GLN A 50 26.73 0.21 -18.51
CA GLN A 50 25.82 0.51 -17.38
C GLN A 50 25.14 -0.76 -16.85
N MET A 51 24.68 -1.65 -17.74
CA MET A 51 24.08 -2.93 -17.33
C MET A 51 25.10 -3.87 -16.68
N GLY A 52 26.34 -3.89 -17.15
CA GLY A 52 27.41 -4.72 -16.60
C GLY A 52 27.79 -4.37 -15.15
N ASN A 53 27.50 -3.15 -14.71
CA ASN A 53 27.70 -2.70 -13.33
C ASN A 53 26.62 -3.21 -12.36
N ILE A 54 25.54 -3.81 -12.84
CA ILE A 54 24.46 -4.33 -11.98
C ILE A 54 24.76 -5.79 -11.62
N PRO A 55 24.99 -6.13 -10.34
CA PRO A 55 25.29 -7.49 -9.94
C PRO A 55 24.10 -8.43 -10.13
N LEU A 56 24.38 -9.69 -10.47
CA LEU A 56 23.35 -10.72 -10.57
C LEU A 56 22.69 -10.99 -9.21
N LEU A 57 21.42 -11.37 -9.24
CA LEU A 57 20.67 -11.72 -8.04
C LEU A 57 21.06 -13.12 -7.56
N SER A 58 21.38 -13.26 -6.26
CA SER A 58 21.43 -14.56 -5.61
C SER A 58 20.01 -15.09 -5.37
N ARG A 59 19.86 -16.41 -5.18
CA ARG A 59 18.55 -17.03 -4.91
C ARG A 59 17.85 -16.44 -3.68
N SER A 60 18.60 -16.13 -2.63
CA SER A 60 18.06 -15.48 -1.43
C SER A 60 17.57 -14.06 -1.72
N ARG A 61 18.31 -13.29 -2.52
CA ARG A 61 17.95 -11.93 -2.93
C ARG A 61 16.73 -11.92 -3.85
N GLU A 62 16.60 -12.91 -4.74
CA GLU A 62 15.42 -13.11 -5.59
C GLU A 62 14.17 -13.32 -4.74
N ILE A 63 14.22 -14.25 -3.77
CA ILE A 63 13.10 -14.55 -2.87
C ILE A 63 12.75 -13.32 -2.02
N PHE A 64 13.76 -12.62 -1.48
CA PHE A 64 13.55 -11.41 -0.69
C PHE A 64 12.87 -10.31 -1.52
N LEU A 65 13.34 -10.06 -2.73
CA LEU A 65 12.79 -9.03 -3.60
C LEU A 65 11.36 -9.39 -4.04
N ALA A 66 11.10 -10.66 -4.36
CA ALA A 66 9.75 -11.14 -4.66
C ALA A 66 8.77 -10.88 -3.51
N LYS A 67 9.15 -11.25 -2.27
CA LYS A 67 8.34 -10.97 -1.07
C LYS A 67 8.15 -9.47 -0.85
N LYS A 68 9.19 -8.66 -1.04
CA LYS A 68 9.12 -7.20 -0.91
C LYS A 68 8.11 -6.62 -1.92
N ILE A 69 8.14 -7.06 -3.17
CA ILE A 69 7.19 -6.63 -4.20
C ILE A 69 5.76 -6.99 -3.82
N GLU A 70 5.50 -8.21 -3.34
CA GLU A 70 4.16 -8.62 -2.92
C GLU A 70 3.63 -7.81 -1.73
N ILE A 71 4.45 -7.68 -0.67
CA ILE A 71 4.07 -6.94 0.54
C ILE A 71 3.80 -5.47 0.20
N THR A 72 4.69 -4.84 -0.58
CA THR A 72 4.51 -3.45 -1.00
C THR A 72 3.30 -3.29 -1.90
N ARG A 73 3.02 -4.22 -2.82
CA ARG A 73 1.81 -4.20 -3.66
C ARG A 73 0.54 -4.32 -2.82
N LYS A 74 0.52 -5.19 -1.80
CA LYS A 74 -0.61 -5.35 -0.88
C LYS A 74 -0.84 -4.08 -0.07
N ARG A 75 0.23 -3.49 0.49
CA ARG A 75 0.16 -2.22 1.24
C ARG A 75 -0.32 -1.08 0.36
N PHE A 76 0.25 -0.93 -0.84
CA PHE A 76 -0.15 0.09 -1.80
C PHE A 76 -1.64 0.02 -2.13
N ARG A 77 -2.16 -1.18 -2.44
CA ARG A 77 -3.60 -1.36 -2.73
C ARG A 77 -4.48 -0.90 -1.55
N ARG A 78 -4.10 -1.23 -0.32
CA ARG A 78 -4.83 -0.79 0.88
C ARG A 78 -4.80 0.73 1.01
N THR A 79 -3.61 1.34 0.95
CA THR A 79 -3.45 2.78 1.12
C THR A 79 -4.12 3.59 0.01
N VAL A 80 -4.16 3.07 -1.23
CA VAL A 80 -4.92 3.72 -2.31
C VAL A 80 -6.41 3.73 -1.99
N LEU A 81 -6.97 2.63 -1.46
CA LEU A 81 -8.38 2.54 -1.12
C LEU A 81 -8.77 3.30 0.17
N GLU A 82 -7.79 3.68 1.00
CA GLU A 82 -7.98 4.59 2.13
C GLU A 82 -8.24 6.04 1.67
N SER A 83 -7.99 6.37 0.40
CA SER A 83 -8.32 7.68 -0.16
C SER A 83 -9.75 7.73 -0.68
N ASP A 84 -10.57 8.62 -0.12
CA ASP A 84 -11.96 8.87 -0.57
C ASP A 84 -12.06 9.14 -2.08
N PHE A 85 -11.09 9.85 -2.64
CA PHE A 85 -11.05 10.14 -4.09
C PHE A 85 -10.88 8.87 -4.92
N ALA A 86 -9.96 8.00 -4.53
CA ALA A 86 -9.74 6.73 -5.21
C ALA A 86 -10.93 5.77 -5.00
N LEU A 87 -11.54 5.78 -3.82
CA LEU A 87 -12.72 4.97 -3.51
C LEU A 87 -13.91 5.35 -4.42
N LYS A 88 -14.15 6.65 -4.65
CA LYS A 88 -15.17 7.14 -5.59
C LYS A 88 -14.98 6.55 -6.99
N ILE A 89 -13.76 6.65 -7.53
CA ILE A 89 -13.44 6.10 -8.86
C ILE A 89 -13.63 4.58 -8.89
N ALA A 90 -13.26 3.88 -7.83
CA ALA A 90 -13.44 2.44 -7.72
C ALA A 90 -14.92 2.05 -7.71
N ILE A 91 -15.76 2.74 -6.94
CA ILE A 91 -17.22 2.53 -6.90
C ILE A 91 -17.81 2.78 -8.29
N ASP A 92 -17.50 3.91 -8.92
CA ASP A 92 -18.00 4.24 -10.27
C ASP A 92 -17.61 3.15 -11.29
N THR A 93 -16.39 2.63 -11.19
CA THR A 93 -15.94 1.55 -12.06
C THR A 93 -16.71 0.25 -11.82
N LEU A 94 -16.99 -0.10 -10.56
CA LEU A 94 -17.81 -1.27 -10.20
C LEU A 94 -19.25 -1.11 -10.70
N GLU A 95 -19.82 0.08 -10.63
CA GLU A 95 -21.16 0.36 -11.16
C GLU A 95 -21.23 0.19 -12.67
N LYS A 96 -20.23 0.70 -13.40
CA LYS A 96 -20.14 0.51 -14.86
C LYS A 96 -19.98 -0.96 -15.25
N VAL A 97 -19.25 -1.75 -14.45
CA VAL A 97 -19.15 -3.19 -14.66
C VAL A 97 -20.50 -3.88 -14.39
N PHE A 98 -21.19 -3.50 -13.32
CA PHE A 98 -22.52 -4.04 -12.99
C PHE A 98 -23.58 -3.69 -14.05
N ALA A 99 -23.54 -2.46 -14.56
CA ALA A 99 -24.41 -1.99 -15.64
C ALA A 99 -24.09 -2.62 -17.02
N GLY A 100 -22.97 -3.33 -17.14
CA GLY A 100 -22.52 -3.94 -18.39
C GLY A 100 -21.83 -2.98 -19.37
N GLU A 101 -21.55 -1.74 -18.96
CA GLU A 101 -20.81 -0.75 -19.77
C GLU A 101 -19.33 -1.12 -19.91
N LEU A 102 -18.77 -1.77 -18.88
CA LEU A 102 -17.39 -2.26 -18.87
C LEU A 102 -17.38 -3.79 -18.80
N PRO A 103 -16.60 -4.47 -19.68
CA PRO A 103 -16.47 -5.92 -19.61
C PRO A 103 -15.90 -6.37 -18.26
N PHE A 104 -16.58 -7.31 -17.59
CA PHE A 104 -16.18 -7.85 -16.29
C PHE A 104 -14.75 -8.40 -16.31
N GLU A 105 -14.44 -9.30 -17.25
CA GLU A 105 -13.12 -9.97 -17.33
C GLU A 105 -11.96 -9.00 -17.59
N ARG A 106 -12.22 -7.91 -18.31
CA ARG A 106 -11.19 -6.91 -18.62
C ARG A 106 -10.91 -6.00 -17.42
N THR A 107 -11.93 -5.75 -16.60
CA THR A 107 -11.89 -4.75 -15.54
C THR A 107 -11.51 -5.35 -14.19
N LEU A 108 -11.98 -6.57 -13.90
CA LEU A 108 -11.75 -7.25 -12.64
C LEU A 108 -10.84 -8.47 -12.86
N ARG A 109 -9.68 -8.47 -12.20
CA ARG A 109 -8.83 -9.67 -12.13
C ARG A 109 -9.41 -10.62 -11.09
N THR A 110 -10.22 -11.57 -11.54
CA THR A 110 -10.53 -12.76 -10.76
C THR A 110 -9.45 -13.81 -11.02
N SER A 111 -9.13 -14.63 -10.02
CA SER A 111 -8.29 -15.80 -10.24
C SER A 111 -9.14 -16.85 -10.95
N ASP A 112 -8.67 -17.34 -12.11
CA ASP A 112 -9.35 -18.22 -13.08
C ASP A 112 -9.84 -19.57 -12.53
N THR A 113 -9.79 -19.81 -11.22
CA THR A 113 -10.00 -21.13 -10.68
C THR A 113 -11.46 -21.59 -10.69
N GLU A 114 -12.48 -20.72 -10.75
CA GLU A 114 -13.89 -21.17 -10.85
C GLU A 114 -14.80 -20.11 -11.49
N ASP A 115 -15.44 -20.41 -12.63
CA ASP A 115 -16.53 -19.59 -13.24
C ASP A 115 -17.66 -19.28 -12.25
N ALA A 116 -17.82 -20.13 -11.22
CA ALA A 116 -18.74 -19.95 -10.11
C ALA A 116 -18.52 -18.63 -9.34
N THR A 117 -17.34 -18.02 -9.41
CA THR A 117 -17.08 -16.74 -8.74
C THR A 117 -17.70 -15.54 -9.43
N LYS A 118 -17.91 -15.57 -10.76
CA LYS A 118 -18.45 -14.42 -11.50
C LYS A 118 -19.88 -14.11 -11.10
N ASP A 119 -20.77 -15.10 -11.18
CA ASP A 119 -22.18 -14.92 -10.83
C ASP A 119 -22.36 -14.58 -9.35
N GLN A 120 -21.51 -15.14 -8.47
CA GLN A 120 -21.49 -14.77 -7.06
C GLN A 120 -21.04 -13.32 -6.83
N ILE A 121 -20.00 -12.86 -7.52
CA ILE A 121 -19.52 -11.48 -7.42
C ILE A 121 -20.61 -10.53 -7.95
N MET A 122 -21.18 -10.82 -9.12
CA MET A 122 -22.25 -10.02 -9.70
C MET A 122 -23.50 -9.97 -8.80
N GLY A 123 -23.87 -11.08 -8.16
CA GLY A 123 -24.99 -11.14 -7.21
C GLY A 123 -24.75 -10.35 -5.92
N ARG A 124 -23.49 -10.21 -5.48
CA ARG A 124 -23.12 -9.44 -4.27
C ARG A 124 -22.87 -7.95 -4.55
N MET A 125 -22.52 -7.59 -5.77
CA MET A 125 -22.26 -6.21 -6.19
C MET A 125 -23.34 -5.20 -5.79
N PRO A 126 -24.65 -5.41 -6.04
CA PRO A 126 -25.66 -4.38 -5.74
C PRO A 126 -25.72 -4.04 -4.24
N PHE A 127 -25.63 -5.04 -3.36
CA PHE A 127 -25.65 -4.84 -1.92
C PHE A 127 -24.37 -4.15 -1.42
N ASN A 128 -23.22 -4.57 -1.94
CA ASN A 128 -21.93 -4.03 -1.52
C ASN A 128 -21.74 -2.59 -2.02
N ILE A 129 -22.13 -2.28 -3.26
CA ILE A 129 -22.05 -0.93 -3.83
C ILE A 129 -22.93 0.03 -3.02
N SER A 130 -24.16 -0.36 -2.70
CA SER A 130 -25.05 0.45 -1.86
C SER A 130 -24.44 0.72 -0.48
N THR A 131 -23.80 -0.28 0.12
CA THR A 131 -23.14 -0.14 1.42
C THR A 131 -21.93 0.78 1.34
N LEU A 132 -21.08 0.62 0.32
CA LEU A 132 -19.91 1.46 0.09
C LEU A 132 -20.28 2.93 -0.14
N LYS A 133 -21.37 3.21 -0.88
CA LYS A 133 -21.89 4.56 -1.06
C LYS A 133 -22.34 5.18 0.25
N ALA A 134 -23.07 4.42 1.09
CA ALA A 134 -23.50 4.91 2.39
C ALA A 134 -22.33 5.21 3.33
N LEU A 135 -21.28 4.38 3.32
CA LEU A 135 -20.07 4.62 4.11
C LEU A 135 -19.29 5.83 3.61
N LEU A 136 -19.14 5.98 2.29
CA LEU A 136 -18.47 7.13 1.69
C LEU A 136 -19.20 8.44 1.99
N GLN A 137 -20.54 8.45 2.00
CA GLN A 137 -21.31 9.62 2.40
C GLN A 137 -21.07 9.98 3.86
N LYS A 138 -21.08 8.99 4.76
CA LYS A 138 -20.76 9.23 6.18
C LYS A 138 -19.36 9.78 6.38
N ASN A 139 -18.37 9.31 5.62
CA ASN A 139 -17.02 9.86 5.65
C ASN A 139 -17.01 11.32 5.19
N ALA A 140 -17.76 11.67 4.15
CA ALA A 140 -17.88 13.06 3.70
C ALA A 140 -18.54 13.95 4.77
N ASP A 141 -19.61 13.47 5.40
CA ASP A 141 -20.31 14.19 6.48
C ASP A 141 -19.38 14.38 7.70
N ASP A 142 -18.64 13.34 8.11
CA ASP A 142 -17.65 13.40 9.19
C ASP A 142 -16.50 14.38 8.85
N PHE A 143 -16.08 14.46 7.58
CA PHE A 143 -15.09 15.43 7.12
C PHE A 143 -15.61 16.87 7.22
N GLU A 144 -16.85 17.11 6.77
CA GLU A 144 -17.49 18.43 6.84
C GLU A 144 -17.66 18.89 8.29
N LEU A 145 -18.03 17.98 9.20
CA LEU A 145 -18.11 18.26 10.63
C LEU A 145 -16.77 18.71 11.22
N ILE A 146 -15.67 18.05 10.88
CA ILE A 146 -14.33 18.49 11.32
C ILE A 146 -13.99 19.87 10.71
N HIS A 147 -14.38 20.11 9.46
CA HIS A 147 -14.03 21.34 8.74
C HIS A 147 -14.89 22.54 9.13
N SER A 148 -16.14 22.35 9.57
CA SER A 148 -17.03 23.43 10.02
C SER A 148 -16.54 24.09 11.32
N GLY A 149 -15.69 23.40 12.08
CA GLY A 149 -15.09 23.93 13.31
C GLY A 149 -16.05 24.03 14.49
N GLU A 150 -17.26 23.46 14.37
CA GLU A 150 -18.33 23.56 15.37
C GLU A 150 -18.16 22.56 16.53
N LEU A 151 -17.27 21.58 16.41
CA LEU A 151 -17.08 20.51 17.41
C LEU A 151 -16.03 20.82 18.46
N GLY A 152 -16.26 20.34 19.68
CA GLY A 152 -15.27 20.38 20.76
C GLY A 152 -14.06 19.48 20.49
N LYS A 153 -12.91 19.77 21.13
CA LYS A 153 -11.65 19.01 20.94
C LYS A 153 -11.76 17.50 21.19
N VAL A 154 -12.70 17.07 22.04
CA VAL A 154 -12.94 15.65 22.34
C VAL A 154 -13.72 14.99 21.21
N GLU A 155 -14.79 15.63 20.75
CA GLU A 155 -15.62 15.15 19.64
C GLU A 155 -14.84 15.12 18.33
N GLN A 156 -14.01 16.13 18.06
CA GLN A 156 -13.11 16.13 16.90
C GLN A 156 -12.20 14.89 16.86
N ARG A 157 -11.66 14.48 18.01
CA ARG A 157 -10.81 13.26 18.10
C ARG A 157 -11.61 11.99 17.87
N GLU A 158 -12.86 11.95 18.31
CA GLU A 158 -13.76 10.81 18.07
C GLU A 158 -14.11 10.70 16.58
N VAL A 159 -14.50 11.80 15.94
CA VAL A 159 -14.78 11.83 14.49
C VAL A 159 -13.52 11.46 13.69
N GLN A 160 -12.37 12.01 14.06
CA GLN A 160 -11.10 11.69 13.41
C GLN A 160 -10.71 10.21 13.57
N LYS A 161 -11.02 9.62 14.73
CA LYS A 161 -10.82 8.18 14.95
C LYS A 161 -11.77 7.32 14.11
N ARG A 162 -13.01 7.77 13.87
CA ARG A 162 -13.95 7.07 12.97
C ARG A 162 -13.48 7.08 11.52
N MET A 163 -12.90 8.20 11.06
CA MET A 163 -12.40 8.33 9.68
C MET A 163 -11.10 7.53 9.41
N MET A 164 -10.36 7.14 10.45
CA MET A 164 -9.04 6.48 10.33
C MET A 164 -9.11 4.95 10.37
N VAL A 165 -10.30 4.36 10.58
CA VAL A 165 -10.53 2.90 10.67
C VAL A 165 -11.07 2.36 9.35
#